data_AF-A0A9P3PMC9-F1
#
_entry.id   AF-A0A9P3PMC9-F1
#
_cell.length_a   1.000
_cell.length_b   1.000
_cell.length_c   1.000
_cell.angle_alpha   90.00
_cell.angle_beta   90.00
_cell.angle_gamma   90.00
#
_symmetry.space_group_name_H-M   'P 1'
#
loop_
_entity.id
_entity.type
_entity.pdbx_description
1 polymer ?
#
loop_
_entity_poly.entity_id
_entity_poly.type
_entity_poly.pdbx_seq_one_letter_code
_entity_poly.pdbx_strand_id
1 'polypeptide(L)'
;MSTSYGILGRKQTTLTPSSHPPSSGVHGAIHWRGKGKFEIGGVKKTRSTLKHREGLFSSARIWQWSAQAYKVEYHRRRWTATSTSSGHPASAVFALRKASLFGSSRAASISFSGAISVEDMVFLTLVMIYSEIQRREKDDEAVDAIHTAAPHDILHSAPLLLHADVSLAAQLVQQRNVLDSDFPSSRSSLRIMPWPAPIHMIFDSANATRESEYYPAYNTLLSTLFPADDFFFVSPRPISTPPLEPSMVFVVLHRREPVFLLTVKSREALDNDSAREDADDAMRAIIREYRDVRSIPFLHAISALGTRFCEYRFDTASRRISPEAIPRELNTPNVAAPKTWWELDVFSPRGEQRLRDVATEVKAMCAAL
;
A
#
# COMPACT_ATOMS: atom_id res chain seq x y z
N MET A 1 21.19 -2.26 20.65
CA MET A 1 20.56 -3.56 20.36
C MET A 1 21.43 -4.29 19.34
N SER A 2 21.67 -5.58 19.53
CA SER A 2 22.33 -6.41 18.52
C SER A 2 21.58 -7.72 18.33
N THR A 3 21.62 -8.28 17.11
CA THR A 3 21.01 -9.58 16.79
C THR A 3 22.05 -10.45 16.11
N SER A 4 22.21 -11.68 16.59
CA SER A 4 23.08 -12.70 16.00
C SER A 4 22.28 -13.67 15.13
N TYR A 5 22.92 -14.18 14.08
CA TYR A 5 22.34 -15.08 13.09
C TYR A 5 23.16 -16.38 12.99
N GLY A 6 22.54 -17.44 12.46
CA GLY A 6 23.21 -18.67 12.05
C GLY A 6 22.51 -19.32 10.88
N ILE A 7 22.92 -20.54 10.54
CA ILE A 7 22.40 -21.31 9.39
C ILE A 7 20.87 -21.44 9.44
N LEU A 8 20.28 -21.59 10.64
CA LEU A 8 18.84 -21.70 10.87
C LEU A 8 18.17 -20.35 11.21
N GLY A 9 18.70 -19.23 10.73
CA GLY A 9 18.15 -17.89 10.97
C GLY A 9 18.60 -17.24 12.29
N ARG A 10 17.73 -16.39 12.87
CA ARG A 10 18.05 -15.59 14.08
C ARG A 10 18.36 -16.51 15.26
N LYS A 11 19.46 -16.22 15.98
CA LYS A 11 19.86 -16.95 17.19
C LYS A 11 19.43 -16.22 18.45
N GLN A 12 19.90 -14.98 18.60
CA GLN A 12 19.68 -14.19 19.81
C GLN A 12 19.61 -12.70 19.48
N THR A 13 18.68 -11.97 20.12
CA THR A 13 18.65 -10.49 20.11
C THR A 13 18.92 -9.99 21.51
N THR A 14 19.86 -9.07 21.69
CA THR A 14 20.22 -8.51 23.00
C THR A 14 19.99 -7.00 23.04
N LEU A 15 19.53 -6.55 24.21
CA LEU A 15 19.42 -5.16 24.62
C LEU A 15 20.48 -4.89 25.68
N THR A 16 21.45 -4.05 25.31
CA THR A 16 22.48 -3.54 26.21
C THR A 16 22.17 -2.06 26.47
N PRO A 17 22.12 -1.61 27.73
CA PRO A 17 21.97 -0.20 28.04
C PRO A 17 23.13 0.60 27.45
N SER A 18 22.85 1.81 26.97
CA SER A 18 23.83 2.67 26.29
C SER A 18 24.72 3.48 27.25
N SER A 19 24.53 3.36 28.56
CA SER A 19 25.30 4.11 29.55
C SER A 19 26.71 3.54 29.70
N HIS A 20 27.71 4.40 29.51
CA HIS A 20 29.09 4.19 29.89
C HIS A 20 29.36 4.99 31.18
N PRO A 21 29.96 4.42 32.24
CA PRO A 21 30.42 3.03 32.40
C PRO A 21 29.27 2.02 32.62
N PRO A 22 29.51 0.70 32.45
CA PRO A 22 28.52 -0.35 32.66
C PRO A 22 28.18 -0.52 34.14
N SER A 23 27.46 0.44 34.72
CA SER A 23 26.87 0.32 36.05
C SER A 23 25.68 -0.63 35.98
N SER A 24 25.85 -1.89 36.43
CA SER A 24 24.80 -2.86 36.83
C SER A 24 23.46 -2.80 36.07
N GLY A 25 23.49 -2.58 34.76
CA GLY A 25 22.29 -2.31 33.99
C GLY A 25 21.48 -3.59 33.79
N VAL A 26 20.16 -3.49 33.83
CA VAL A 26 19.29 -4.63 33.51
C VAL A 26 19.47 -4.97 32.03
N HIS A 27 20.13 -6.09 31.76
CA HIS A 27 20.29 -6.63 30.41
C HIS A 27 19.05 -7.43 29.99
N GLY A 28 18.72 -7.37 28.69
CA GLY A 28 17.60 -8.13 28.11
C GLY A 28 18.03 -8.95 26.90
N ALA A 29 17.48 -10.15 26.72
CA ALA A 29 17.70 -10.95 25.52
C ALA A 29 16.48 -11.78 25.08
N ILE A 30 16.31 -11.94 23.76
CA ILE A 30 15.42 -12.91 23.12
C ILE A 30 16.29 -14.04 22.57
N HIS A 31 16.08 -15.25 23.04
CA HIS A 31 16.66 -16.48 22.49
C HIS A 31 15.66 -17.07 21.52
N TRP A 32 15.90 -16.90 20.21
CA TRP A 32 14.94 -17.21 19.15
C TRP A 32 14.76 -18.71 18.91
N ARG A 33 15.79 -19.51 19.19
CA ARG A 33 15.79 -20.95 18.91
C ARG A 33 14.92 -21.75 19.88
N GLY A 34 14.39 -22.86 19.38
CA GLY A 34 13.52 -23.75 20.16
C GLY A 34 12.18 -23.10 20.48
N LYS A 35 11.74 -23.18 21.74
CA LYS A 35 10.43 -22.63 22.16
C LYS A 35 10.39 -21.10 22.33
N GLY A 36 11.49 -20.39 22.03
CA GLY A 36 11.65 -18.97 22.32
C GLY A 36 11.81 -18.72 23.83
N LYS A 37 12.86 -18.02 24.25
CA LYS A 37 13.04 -17.63 25.66
C LYS A 37 13.37 -16.14 25.78
N PHE A 38 12.88 -15.53 26.85
CA PHE A 38 13.23 -14.17 27.23
C PHE A 38 14.12 -14.23 28.47
N GLU A 39 15.16 -13.41 28.48
CA GLU A 39 16.09 -13.27 29.61
C GLU A 39 16.16 -11.81 30.01
N ILE A 40 15.90 -11.50 31.28
CA ILE A 40 15.96 -10.14 31.82
C ILE A 40 16.60 -10.22 33.20
N GLY A 41 17.67 -9.46 33.42
CA GLY A 41 18.40 -9.50 34.70
C GLY A 41 18.91 -10.89 35.09
N GLY A 42 19.23 -11.74 34.10
CA GLY A 42 19.65 -13.13 34.32
C GLY A 42 18.51 -14.14 34.54
N VAL A 43 17.27 -13.69 34.69
CA VAL A 43 16.10 -14.57 34.83
C VAL A 43 15.59 -14.98 33.44
N LYS A 44 15.52 -16.28 33.18
CA LYS A 44 15.04 -16.85 31.90
C LYS A 44 13.63 -17.40 32.02
N LYS A 45 12.74 -17.00 31.10
CA LYS A 45 11.37 -17.53 30.98
C LYS A 45 11.07 -17.96 29.54
N THR A 46 10.29 -19.02 29.36
CA THR A 46 9.91 -19.50 28.02
C THR A 46 8.75 -18.67 27.48
N ARG A 47 8.64 -18.53 26.16
CA ARG A 47 7.54 -17.79 25.53
C ARG A 47 6.16 -18.29 25.97
N SER A 48 6.00 -19.61 26.12
CA SER A 48 4.72 -20.21 26.50
C SER A 48 4.29 -19.86 27.92
N THR A 49 5.22 -19.57 28.84
CA THR A 49 4.87 -19.13 30.20
C THR A 49 4.61 -17.63 30.26
N LEU A 50 5.12 -16.87 29.29
CA LEU A 50 4.97 -15.41 29.22
C LEU A 50 3.73 -14.97 28.46
N LYS A 51 3.28 -15.75 27.47
CA LYS A 51 2.30 -15.31 26.47
C LYS A 51 1.04 -16.16 26.50
N HIS A 52 -0.10 -15.51 26.68
CA HIS A 52 -1.44 -16.11 26.64
C HIS A 52 -2.34 -15.38 25.64
N ARG A 53 -3.32 -16.08 25.06
CA ARG A 53 -4.32 -15.47 24.16
C ARG A 53 -5.54 -15.05 24.97
N GLU A 54 -6.04 -13.85 24.70
CA GLU A 54 -7.31 -13.35 25.23
C GLU A 54 -8.44 -13.85 24.31
N GLY A 55 -8.93 -15.06 24.55
CA GLY A 55 -9.99 -15.67 23.73
C GLY A 55 -9.54 -16.19 22.37
N LEU A 56 -10.53 -16.70 21.61
CA LEU A 56 -10.31 -17.43 20.35
C LEU A 56 -10.07 -16.52 19.13
N PHE A 57 -10.59 -15.29 19.15
CA PHE A 57 -10.59 -14.40 17.97
C PHE A 57 -9.84 -13.07 18.15
N SER A 58 -9.30 -12.79 19.34
CA SER A 58 -8.58 -11.55 19.57
C SER A 58 -7.21 -11.55 18.90
N SER A 59 -6.82 -10.43 18.30
CA SER A 59 -5.43 -10.18 17.89
C SER A 59 -4.54 -9.82 19.09
N ALA A 60 -5.15 -9.41 20.21
CA ALA A 60 -4.46 -9.07 21.45
C ALA A 60 -3.77 -10.28 22.09
N ARG A 61 -2.65 -10.03 22.74
CA ARG A 61 -1.90 -11.04 23.50
C ARG A 61 -1.61 -10.51 24.89
N ILE A 62 -1.86 -11.33 25.90
CA ILE A 62 -1.45 -11.01 27.27
C ILE A 62 -0.03 -11.52 27.49
N TRP A 63 0.84 -10.62 27.89
CA TRP A 63 2.24 -10.86 28.20
C TRP A 63 2.49 -10.58 29.67
N GLN A 64 3.04 -11.53 30.41
CA GLN A 64 3.26 -11.40 31.85
C GLN A 64 4.75 -11.46 32.18
N TRP A 65 5.24 -10.48 32.94
CA TRP A 65 6.56 -10.48 33.55
C TRP A 65 6.45 -10.11 35.02
N SER A 66 7.22 -10.79 35.88
CA SER A 66 7.06 -10.68 37.33
C SER A 66 5.58 -10.80 37.76
N ALA A 67 5.08 -9.84 38.55
CA ALA A 67 3.68 -9.79 38.99
C ALA A 67 2.76 -8.97 38.05
N GLN A 68 3.30 -8.41 36.95
CA GLN A 68 2.56 -7.53 36.06
C GLN A 68 2.20 -8.23 34.75
N ALA A 69 0.98 -7.99 34.29
CA ALA A 69 0.50 -8.44 33.00
C ALA A 69 0.17 -7.25 32.09
N TYR A 70 0.51 -7.40 30.82
CA TYR A 70 0.40 -6.39 29.80
C TYR A 70 -0.39 -6.94 28.62
N LYS A 71 -1.46 -6.25 28.26
CA LYS A 71 -2.19 -6.48 27.03
C LYS A 71 -1.45 -5.80 25.88
N VAL A 72 -0.93 -6.59 24.95
CA VAL A 72 -0.16 -6.12 23.79
C VAL A 72 -0.99 -6.27 22.53
N GLU A 73 -1.19 -5.16 21.82
CA GLU A 73 -2.00 -5.07 20.61
C GLU A 73 -1.24 -4.33 19.51
N TYR A 74 -1.50 -4.71 18.26
CA TYR A 74 -1.02 -3.98 17.09
C TYR A 74 -2.19 -3.26 16.43
N HIS A 75 -2.10 -1.94 16.36
CA HIS A 75 -3.13 -1.10 15.73
C HIS A 75 -2.47 0.15 15.15
N ARG A 76 -2.96 0.68 14.02
CA ARG A 76 -2.45 1.95 13.42
C ARG A 76 -0.91 2.04 13.30
N ARG A 77 -0.25 0.97 12.80
CA ARG A 77 1.23 0.84 12.68
C ARG A 77 2.03 1.04 13.97
N ARG A 78 1.40 0.84 15.13
CA ARG A 78 2.08 0.89 16.42
C ARG A 78 1.70 -0.33 17.24
N TRP A 79 2.67 -0.80 18.00
CA TRP A 79 2.39 -1.74 19.07
C TRP A 79 2.11 -0.95 20.35
N THR A 80 1.04 -1.30 21.04
CA THR A 80 0.67 -0.72 22.33
C THR A 80 0.65 -1.81 23.38
N ALA A 81 1.25 -1.55 24.53
CA ALA A 81 1.14 -2.37 25.73
C ALA A 81 0.37 -1.60 26.79
N THR A 82 -0.68 -2.20 27.33
CA THR A 82 -1.48 -1.62 28.41
C THR A 82 -1.45 -2.56 29.61
N SER A 83 -1.08 -2.06 30.78
CA SER A 83 -1.12 -2.85 32.01
C SER A 83 -2.57 -3.26 32.34
N THR A 84 -2.79 -4.55 32.59
CA THR A 84 -4.11 -5.11 32.88
C THR A 84 -4.65 -4.71 34.25
N SER A 85 -3.78 -4.29 35.17
CA SER A 85 -4.16 -3.89 36.54
C SER A 85 -4.60 -2.43 36.62
N SER A 86 -4.11 -1.58 35.73
CA SER A 86 -4.23 -0.14 35.86
C SER A 86 -5.44 0.48 35.17
N GLY A 87 -6.07 -0.19 34.19
CA GLY A 87 -7.16 0.38 33.38
C GLY A 87 -6.81 1.72 32.69
N HIS A 88 -5.54 2.11 32.70
CA HIS A 88 -5.00 3.42 32.36
C HIS A 88 -4.45 3.45 30.92
N PRO A 89 -4.02 4.62 30.39
CA PRO A 89 -3.43 4.72 29.05
C PRO A 89 -2.24 3.77 28.84
N ALA A 90 -1.90 3.54 27.57
CA ALA A 90 -0.85 2.61 27.17
C ALA A 90 0.47 2.84 27.93
N SER A 91 0.91 1.80 28.63
CA SER A 91 2.17 1.72 29.37
C SER A 91 3.38 1.83 28.43
N ALA A 92 3.30 1.25 27.22
CA ALA A 92 4.32 1.45 26.20
C ALA A 92 3.72 1.58 24.80
N VAL A 93 4.32 2.44 23.97
CA VAL A 93 3.98 2.60 22.56
C VAL A 93 5.25 2.45 21.74
N PHE A 94 5.29 1.43 20.88
CA PHE A 94 6.35 1.22 19.92
C PHE A 94 5.88 1.61 18.52
N ALA A 95 6.47 2.69 18.01
CA ALA A 95 6.26 3.18 16.66
C ALA A 95 7.32 2.61 15.72
N LEU A 96 6.86 1.93 14.68
CA LEU A 96 7.72 1.32 13.67
C LEU A 96 8.55 2.36 12.94
N ARG A 97 9.72 1.93 12.44
CA ARG A 97 10.53 2.72 11.52
C ARG A 97 9.64 3.13 10.34
N LYS A 98 9.42 4.43 10.19
CA LYS A 98 8.74 4.96 9.00
C LYS A 98 9.82 5.06 7.94
N ALA A 99 9.74 4.21 6.93
CA ALA A 99 10.45 4.46 5.68
C ALA A 99 9.95 5.82 5.19
N SER A 100 10.83 6.83 5.23
CA SER A 100 10.59 8.07 4.54
C SER A 100 11.05 7.80 3.12
N LEU A 101 10.12 7.85 2.16
CA LEU A 101 10.46 7.68 0.75
C LEU A 101 11.29 8.87 0.22
N PHE A 102 11.21 10.02 0.89
CA PHE A 102 12.02 11.21 0.62
C PHE A 102 12.39 11.91 1.93
N GLY A 103 13.60 11.64 2.44
CA GLY A 103 14.12 12.21 3.69
C GLY A 103 14.83 11.18 4.58
N SER A 104 15.42 11.65 5.69
CA SER A 104 16.04 10.76 6.67
C SER A 104 14.99 9.86 7.31
N SER A 105 15.12 8.55 7.12
CA SER A 105 14.21 7.57 7.74
C SER A 105 14.17 7.77 9.25
N ARG A 106 12.96 7.90 9.82
CA ARG A 106 12.78 8.01 11.26
C ARG A 106 13.00 6.63 11.88
N ALA A 107 14.00 6.53 12.76
CA ALA A 107 14.29 5.30 13.49
C ALA A 107 13.03 4.81 14.24
N ALA A 108 12.91 3.49 14.40
CA ALA A 108 11.90 2.93 15.27
C ALA A 108 12.08 3.49 16.69
N SER A 109 10.98 3.80 17.36
CA SER A 109 11.02 4.41 18.69
C SER A 109 10.05 3.69 19.61
N ILE A 110 10.45 3.52 20.86
CA ILE A 110 9.58 3.08 21.95
C ILE A 110 9.48 4.22 22.95
N SER A 111 8.26 4.45 23.44
CA SER A 111 7.96 5.41 24.49
C SER A 111 7.22 4.70 25.61
N PHE A 112 7.49 5.13 26.83
CA PHE A 112 6.91 4.57 28.05
C PHE A 112 6.10 5.66 28.76
N SER A 113 5.00 5.27 29.39
CA SER A 113 4.12 6.16 30.14
C SER A 113 3.98 5.68 31.58
N GLY A 114 4.00 6.61 32.53
CA GLY A 114 3.83 6.30 33.96
C GLY A 114 5.08 5.71 34.62
N ALA A 115 4.92 5.29 35.89
CA ALA A 115 5.98 4.68 36.68
C ALA A 115 6.12 3.19 36.30
N ILE A 116 6.93 2.90 35.29
CA ILE A 116 7.26 1.53 34.86
C ILE A 116 8.64 1.17 35.39
N SER A 117 8.80 -0.04 35.93
CA SER A 117 10.10 -0.52 36.39
C SER A 117 11.07 -0.68 35.22
N VAL A 118 12.38 -0.55 35.47
CA VAL A 118 13.39 -0.75 34.41
C VAL A 118 13.30 -2.16 33.82
N GLU A 119 13.02 -3.16 34.65
CA GLU A 119 12.80 -4.55 34.20
C GLU A 119 11.62 -4.66 33.22
N ASP A 120 10.50 -4.01 33.54
CA ASP A 120 9.32 -4.01 32.68
C ASP A 120 9.55 -3.21 31.39
N MET A 121 10.31 -2.12 31.43
CA MET A 121 10.71 -1.39 30.21
C MET A 121 11.53 -2.29 29.27
N VAL A 122 12.50 -3.04 29.82
CA VAL A 122 13.29 -4.01 29.06
C VAL A 122 12.38 -5.12 28.53
N PHE A 123 11.50 -5.67 29.36
CA PHE A 123 10.54 -6.70 28.96
C PHE A 123 9.66 -6.27 27.80
N LEU A 124 8.98 -5.12 27.95
CA LEU A 124 8.10 -4.59 26.93
C LEU A 124 8.87 -4.29 25.63
N THR A 125 10.09 -3.77 25.71
CA THR A 125 10.93 -3.57 24.51
C THR A 125 11.18 -4.89 23.77
N LEU A 126 11.59 -5.94 24.49
CA LEU A 126 11.80 -7.26 23.89
C LEU A 126 10.51 -7.84 23.30
N VAL A 127 9.37 -7.67 23.99
CA VAL A 127 8.05 -8.13 23.51
C VAL A 127 7.64 -7.42 22.23
N MET A 128 7.88 -6.11 22.10
CA MET A 128 7.56 -5.35 20.88
C MET A 128 8.45 -5.77 19.71
N ILE A 129 9.75 -5.97 19.95
CA ILE A 129 10.68 -6.50 18.94
C ILE A 129 10.24 -7.89 18.47
N TYR A 130 9.94 -8.78 19.42
CA TYR A 130 9.47 -10.13 19.13
C TYR A 130 8.19 -10.13 18.29
N SER A 131 7.20 -9.34 18.73
CA SER A 131 5.88 -9.29 18.10
C SER A 131 5.94 -8.71 16.69
N GLU A 132 6.77 -7.68 16.46
CA GLU A 132 6.95 -7.11 15.13
C GLU A 132 7.64 -8.09 14.16
N ILE A 133 8.67 -8.79 14.61
CA ILE A 133 9.38 -9.77 13.75
C ILE A 133 8.43 -10.89 13.33
N GLN A 134 7.66 -11.44 14.28
CA GLN A 134 6.72 -12.52 13.98
C GLN A 134 5.56 -12.06 13.09
N ARG A 135 5.15 -10.80 13.20
CA ARG A 135 4.16 -10.21 12.29
C ARG A 135 4.69 -10.20 10.85
N ARG A 136 5.93 -9.72 10.64
CA ARG A 136 6.56 -9.70 9.32
C ARG A 136 6.76 -11.09 8.73
N GLU A 137 7.25 -12.03 9.52
CA GLU A 137 7.43 -13.41 9.04
C GLU A 137 6.10 -14.02 8.58
N LYS A 138 5.01 -13.75 9.30
CA LYS A 138 3.68 -14.19 8.88
C LYS A 138 3.20 -13.49 7.59
N ASP A 139 3.50 -12.20 7.44
CA ASP A 139 3.17 -11.45 6.22
C ASP A 139 3.95 -12.01 5.02
N ASP A 140 5.25 -12.31 5.20
CA ASP A 140 6.12 -12.91 4.18
C ASP A 140 5.65 -14.32 3.81
N GLU A 141 5.31 -15.17 4.80
CA GLU A 141 4.73 -16.51 4.59
C GLU A 141 3.40 -16.45 3.81
N ALA A 142 2.57 -15.43 4.06
CA ALA A 142 1.31 -15.24 3.34
C ALA A 142 1.54 -14.85 1.87
N VAL A 143 2.55 -14.01 1.60
CA VAL A 143 2.95 -13.65 0.24
C VAL A 143 3.50 -14.88 -0.50
N ASP A 144 4.37 -15.66 0.14
CA ASP A 144 4.91 -16.90 -0.43
C ASP A 144 3.82 -17.95 -0.70
N ALA A 145 2.83 -18.05 0.20
CA ALA A 145 1.69 -18.95 0.01
C ALA A 145 0.82 -18.52 -1.20
N ILE A 146 0.63 -17.21 -1.41
CA ILE A 146 -0.07 -16.70 -2.60
C ILE A 146 0.71 -17.04 -3.88
N HIS A 147 2.04 -16.88 -3.87
CA HIS A 147 2.88 -17.23 -5.01
C HIS A 147 2.91 -18.74 -5.29
N THR A 148 2.93 -19.57 -4.25
CA THR A 148 2.98 -21.03 -4.39
C THR A 148 1.62 -21.63 -4.78
N ALA A 149 0.51 -21.03 -4.34
CA ALA A 149 -0.84 -21.49 -4.65
C ALA A 149 -1.34 -21.04 -6.03
N ALA A 150 -0.62 -20.16 -6.73
CA ALA A 150 -0.92 -19.82 -8.12
C ALA A 150 -0.63 -21.05 -8.99
N PRO A 151 -1.64 -21.65 -9.65
CA PRO A 151 -1.43 -22.87 -10.43
C PRO A 151 -0.49 -22.57 -11.60
N HIS A 152 0.68 -23.21 -11.58
CA HIS A 152 1.63 -23.23 -12.69
C HIS A 152 1.06 -23.85 -13.98
N ASP A 153 -0.11 -24.49 -13.91
CA ASP A 153 -0.70 -25.28 -14.99
C ASP A 153 -1.44 -24.47 -16.09
N ILE A 154 -1.53 -23.15 -15.99
CA ILE A 154 -2.19 -22.34 -17.04
C ILE A 154 -1.20 -21.88 -18.14
N LEU A 155 0.12 -22.07 -17.97
CA LEU A 155 1.12 -21.64 -18.97
C LEU A 155 1.58 -22.73 -19.95
N HIS A 156 1.05 -23.96 -19.89
CA HIS A 156 1.45 -25.05 -20.80
C HIS A 156 0.37 -25.54 -21.78
N SER A 157 -0.72 -24.80 -21.99
CA SER A 157 -1.72 -25.12 -23.01
C SER A 157 -1.99 -23.94 -23.95
N ALA A 158 -0.98 -23.54 -24.72
CA ALA A 158 -1.16 -22.80 -25.97
C ALA A 158 -0.46 -23.61 -27.09
N PRO A 159 -1.19 -24.15 -28.08
CA PRO A 159 -0.58 -24.91 -29.15
C PRO A 159 0.19 -23.99 -30.10
N LEU A 160 1.37 -24.47 -30.49
CA LEU A 160 2.21 -24.00 -31.58
C LEU A 160 1.39 -23.70 -32.85
N LEU A 161 1.20 -22.42 -33.16
CA LEU A 161 0.91 -21.93 -34.51
C LEU A 161 1.73 -20.67 -34.75
N LEU A 162 2.95 -20.85 -35.26
CA LEU A 162 3.76 -19.78 -35.82
C LEU A 162 4.57 -20.32 -36.99
N HIS A 163 3.87 -20.48 -38.11
CA HIS A 163 4.42 -20.40 -39.46
C HIS A 163 3.34 -19.82 -40.37
N ALA A 164 3.29 -18.48 -40.48
CA ALA A 164 2.76 -17.77 -41.64
C ALA A 164 3.14 -16.29 -41.61
N ASP A 165 3.94 -15.91 -42.60
CA ASP A 165 4.03 -14.63 -43.32
C ASP A 165 4.37 -13.30 -42.62
N VAL A 166 5.61 -12.87 -42.87
CA VAL A 166 6.15 -11.51 -42.61
C VAL A 166 5.87 -10.55 -43.79
N SER A 167 5.05 -10.94 -44.77
CA SER A 167 4.90 -10.17 -46.03
C SER A 167 3.72 -9.18 -46.09
N LEU A 168 2.98 -8.94 -44.99
CA LEU A 168 1.82 -8.01 -45.01
C LEU A 168 2.07 -6.67 -44.32
N ALA A 169 3.08 -6.57 -43.44
CA ALA A 169 3.38 -5.33 -42.71
C ALA A 169 4.14 -4.29 -43.55
N ALA A 170 4.79 -4.70 -44.64
CA ALA A 170 5.53 -3.79 -45.53
C ALA A 170 4.64 -3.10 -46.57
N GLN A 171 3.44 -3.61 -46.85
CA GLN A 171 2.52 -3.03 -47.85
C GLN A 171 1.59 -1.94 -47.29
N LEU A 172 1.43 -1.84 -45.96
CA LEU A 172 0.54 -0.85 -45.34
C LEU A 172 1.21 0.50 -45.02
N VAL A 173 2.51 0.66 -45.28
CA VAL A 173 3.25 1.91 -45.04
C VAL A 173 3.38 2.78 -46.30
N GLN A 174 3.08 2.26 -47.49
CA GLN A 174 3.25 2.98 -48.76
C GLN A 174 2.00 3.68 -49.31
N GLN A 175 0.85 3.64 -48.62
CA GLN A 175 -0.38 4.33 -49.05
C GLN A 175 -0.74 5.58 -48.20
N ARG A 176 0.23 6.20 -47.53
CA ARG A 176 0.00 7.38 -46.70
C ARG A 176 0.67 8.67 -47.20
N ASN A 177 0.92 8.78 -48.50
CA ASN A 177 1.31 10.05 -49.10
C ASN A 177 0.65 10.17 -50.47
N VAL A 178 -0.34 11.07 -50.55
CA VAL A 178 -0.83 11.85 -51.71
C VAL A 178 -2.35 12.05 -51.57
N LEU A 179 -2.76 13.33 -51.56
CA LEU A 179 -4.11 13.93 -51.48
C LEU A 179 -4.69 14.12 -50.07
N ASP A 180 -4.56 15.33 -49.50
CA ASP A 180 -5.50 16.43 -49.77
C ASP A 180 -5.09 17.69 -49.01
N SER A 181 -4.63 18.66 -49.79
CA SER A 181 -4.68 20.09 -49.49
C SER A 181 -6.13 20.57 -49.64
N ASP A 182 -6.53 21.49 -48.76
CA ASP A 182 -7.81 22.20 -48.73
C ASP A 182 -8.98 21.49 -48.05
N PHE A 183 -9.20 21.75 -46.76
CA PHE A 183 -10.54 21.75 -46.18
C PHE A 183 -10.72 22.89 -45.14
N PRO A 184 -11.93 23.49 -45.07
CA PRO A 184 -12.24 24.64 -44.23
C PRO A 184 -12.59 24.23 -42.80
N SER A 185 -12.62 25.23 -41.91
CA SER A 185 -13.02 25.17 -40.50
C SER A 185 -14.37 24.48 -40.26
N SER A 186 -14.36 23.15 -40.23
CA SER A 186 -15.45 22.31 -39.76
C SER A 186 -14.97 21.62 -38.49
N ARG A 187 -15.68 21.84 -37.38
CA ARG A 187 -15.38 21.23 -36.08
C ARG A 187 -15.16 19.73 -36.27
N SER A 188 -13.91 19.30 -36.15
CA SER A 188 -13.53 17.91 -36.24
C SER A 188 -14.28 17.15 -35.16
N SER A 189 -15.25 16.33 -35.57
CA SER A 189 -15.78 15.26 -34.71
C SER A 189 -14.59 14.41 -34.30
N LEU A 190 -14.11 14.61 -33.08
CA LEU A 190 -13.09 13.78 -32.45
C LEU A 190 -13.56 12.33 -32.57
N ARG A 191 -12.91 11.57 -33.46
CA ARG A 191 -13.14 10.13 -33.56
C ARG A 191 -12.66 9.53 -32.24
N ILE A 192 -13.59 9.27 -31.34
CA ILE A 192 -13.34 8.52 -30.12
C ILE A 192 -12.88 7.14 -30.59
N MET A 193 -11.57 6.89 -30.52
CA MET A 193 -11.05 5.56 -30.77
C MET A 193 -11.31 4.76 -29.50
N PRO A 194 -12.16 3.72 -29.53
CA PRO A 194 -12.43 2.89 -28.37
C PRO A 194 -11.11 2.27 -27.87
N TRP A 195 -11.11 1.84 -26.62
CA TRP A 195 -9.99 1.08 -26.08
C TRP A 195 -9.63 -0.11 -27.00
N PRO A 196 -8.33 -0.43 -27.15
CA PRO A 196 -7.90 -1.68 -27.78
C PRO A 196 -8.63 -2.90 -27.21
N ALA A 197 -9.00 -3.84 -28.08
CA ALA A 197 -9.74 -5.06 -27.69
C ALA A 197 -9.15 -5.83 -26.49
N PRO A 198 -7.81 -5.93 -26.31
CA PRO A 198 -7.25 -6.58 -25.13
C PRO A 198 -7.67 -5.94 -23.79
N ILE A 199 -7.89 -4.62 -23.74
CA ILE A 199 -8.34 -3.95 -22.52
C ILE A 199 -9.76 -4.37 -22.17
N HIS A 200 -10.68 -4.38 -23.16
CA HIS A 200 -12.05 -4.88 -22.95
C HIS A 200 -12.05 -6.31 -22.42
N MET A 201 -11.32 -7.20 -23.09
CA MET A 201 -11.27 -8.63 -22.74
C MET A 201 -10.80 -8.87 -21.29
N ILE A 202 -9.77 -8.15 -20.82
CA ILE A 202 -9.23 -8.34 -19.46
C ILE A 202 -10.21 -7.78 -18.41
N PHE A 203 -10.84 -6.63 -18.67
CA PHE A 203 -11.84 -6.10 -17.73
C PHE A 203 -13.11 -6.94 -17.69
N ASP A 204 -13.56 -7.50 -18.82
CA ASP A 204 -14.71 -8.41 -18.87
C ASP A 204 -14.44 -9.72 -18.12
N SER A 205 -13.17 -10.13 -18.03
CA SER A 205 -12.76 -11.30 -17.25
C SER A 205 -12.71 -11.05 -15.73
N ALA A 206 -12.69 -9.78 -15.29
CA ALA A 206 -12.62 -9.44 -13.87
C ALA A 206 -13.99 -9.56 -13.21
N ASN A 207 -14.10 -10.39 -12.18
CA ASN A 207 -15.29 -10.52 -11.36
C ASN A 207 -15.46 -9.27 -10.48
N ALA A 208 -16.70 -8.78 -10.40
CA ALA A 208 -17.09 -7.61 -9.60
C ALA A 208 -16.76 -7.73 -8.11
N THR A 209 -16.61 -8.95 -7.60
CA THR A 209 -16.50 -9.27 -6.16
C THR A 209 -15.08 -9.06 -5.60
N ARG A 210 -14.01 -9.25 -6.38
CA ARG A 210 -12.63 -9.25 -5.85
C ARG A 210 -11.80 -8.10 -6.42
N GLU A 211 -11.27 -7.26 -5.52
CA GLU A 211 -10.37 -6.14 -5.85
C GLU A 211 -9.18 -6.57 -6.73
N SER A 212 -8.55 -7.71 -6.41
CA SER A 212 -7.35 -8.19 -7.10
C SER A 212 -7.54 -8.56 -8.56
N GLU A 213 -8.77 -8.86 -8.97
CA GLU A 213 -9.07 -9.26 -10.36
C GLU A 213 -9.01 -8.07 -11.32
N TYR A 214 -9.18 -6.85 -10.82
CA TYR A 214 -9.03 -5.62 -11.59
C TYR A 214 -7.56 -5.21 -11.79
N TYR A 215 -6.61 -5.78 -11.05
CA TYR A 215 -5.21 -5.34 -11.11
C TYR A 215 -4.54 -5.56 -12.48
N PRO A 216 -4.66 -6.72 -13.14
CA PRO A 216 -4.09 -6.89 -14.48
C PRO A 216 -4.73 -5.95 -15.51
N ALA A 217 -6.03 -5.67 -15.36
CA ALA A 217 -6.80 -4.80 -16.22
C ALA A 217 -6.29 -3.35 -16.15
N TYR A 218 -6.17 -2.81 -14.93
CA TYR A 218 -5.62 -1.48 -14.71
C TYR A 218 -4.13 -1.37 -15.07
N ASN A 219 -3.32 -2.40 -14.83
CA ASN A 219 -1.93 -2.41 -15.26
C ASN A 219 -1.81 -2.28 -16.79
N THR A 220 -2.64 -3.03 -17.52
CA THR A 220 -2.68 -3.01 -18.99
C THR A 220 -3.16 -1.66 -19.53
N LEU A 221 -4.22 -1.11 -18.93
CA LEU A 221 -4.74 0.22 -19.26
C LEU A 221 -3.69 1.30 -19.04
N LEU A 222 -3.02 1.31 -17.88
CA LEU A 222 -1.99 2.30 -17.56
C LEU A 222 -0.77 2.16 -18.47
N SER A 223 -0.35 0.93 -18.81
CA SER A 223 0.76 0.71 -19.75
C SER A 223 0.42 1.17 -21.17
N THR A 224 -0.86 1.17 -21.53
CA THR A 224 -1.35 1.73 -22.80
C THR A 224 -1.35 3.26 -22.79
N LEU A 225 -1.76 3.88 -21.69
CA LEU A 225 -1.77 5.33 -21.52
C LEU A 225 -0.36 5.92 -21.36
N PHE A 226 0.53 5.19 -20.70
CA PHE A 226 1.88 5.60 -20.33
C PHE A 226 2.91 4.56 -20.84
N PRO A 227 3.18 4.54 -22.16
CA PRO A 227 4.08 3.55 -22.76
C PRO A 227 5.52 3.76 -22.30
N ALA A 228 6.27 2.66 -22.22
CA ALA A 228 7.67 2.67 -21.79
C ALA A 228 8.59 3.43 -22.74
N ASP A 229 8.25 3.47 -24.03
CA ASP A 229 8.99 4.20 -25.06
C ASP A 229 8.99 5.73 -24.80
N ASP A 230 7.99 6.23 -24.07
CA ASP A 230 7.90 7.61 -23.60
C ASP A 230 8.58 7.80 -22.22
N PHE A 231 9.42 6.85 -21.77
CA PHE A 231 10.10 6.84 -20.46
C PHE A 231 9.18 6.80 -19.23
N PHE A 232 7.95 6.31 -19.40
CA PHE A 232 7.05 6.05 -18.28
C PHE A 232 7.15 4.60 -17.79
N PHE A 233 6.98 4.40 -16.48
CA PHE A 233 6.97 3.08 -15.87
C PHE A 233 5.79 2.95 -14.92
N VAL A 234 4.97 1.91 -15.10
CA VAL A 234 3.90 1.55 -14.17
C VAL A 234 4.48 0.64 -13.08
N SER A 235 4.41 1.06 -11.82
CA SER A 235 4.90 0.32 -10.66
C SER A 235 3.76 0.00 -9.71
N PRO A 236 3.22 -1.23 -9.73
CA PRO A 236 2.31 -1.71 -8.69
C PRO A 236 3.05 -1.81 -7.35
N ARG A 237 2.48 -1.25 -6.28
CA ARG A 237 3.09 -1.23 -4.95
C ARG A 237 2.07 -1.55 -3.85
N PRO A 238 2.33 -2.54 -3.00
CA PRO A 238 1.42 -2.84 -1.91
C PRO A 238 1.44 -1.67 -0.93
N ILE A 239 0.25 -1.20 -0.56
CA ILE A 239 0.09 -0.21 0.50
C ILE A 239 -0.56 -0.89 1.68
N SER A 240 0.06 -0.69 2.84
CA SER A 240 -0.53 -1.05 4.13
C SER A 240 -0.81 0.21 4.93
N THR A 241 -1.68 1.11 4.50
CA THR A 241 -2.06 2.34 5.22
C THR A 241 -3.18 2.02 6.20
N PRO A 242 -2.90 1.81 7.51
CA PRO A 242 -3.98 1.47 8.42
C PRO A 242 -4.84 2.70 8.68
N PRO A 243 -6.14 2.54 8.95
CA PRO A 243 -6.81 1.27 9.28
C PRO A 243 -7.19 0.38 8.09
N LEU A 244 -6.91 0.82 6.86
CA LEU A 244 -7.40 0.16 5.64
C LEU A 244 -6.78 -1.22 5.42
N GLU A 245 -7.55 -2.11 4.80
CA GLU A 245 -7.08 -3.40 4.30
C GLU A 245 -5.90 -3.22 3.32
N PRO A 246 -4.99 -4.22 3.23
CA PRO A 246 -3.94 -4.21 2.21
C PRO A 246 -4.53 -3.96 0.84
N SER A 247 -4.00 -2.96 0.12
CA SER A 247 -4.48 -2.59 -1.21
C SER A 247 -3.29 -2.31 -2.13
N MET A 248 -3.54 -2.29 -3.43
CA MET A 248 -2.53 -2.01 -4.45
C MET A 248 -2.65 -0.54 -4.90
N VAL A 249 -1.54 0.19 -4.95
CA VAL A 249 -1.44 1.41 -5.76
C VAL A 249 -0.60 1.15 -6.99
N PHE A 250 -1.05 1.68 -8.11
CA PHE A 250 -0.25 1.81 -9.31
C PHE A 250 0.36 3.20 -9.32
N VAL A 251 1.68 3.26 -9.28
CA VAL A 251 2.44 4.51 -9.37
C VAL A 251 3.03 4.59 -10.76
N VAL A 252 2.64 5.58 -11.53
CA VAL A 252 3.28 5.90 -12.80
C VAL A 252 4.47 6.80 -12.52
N LEU A 253 5.64 6.36 -12.93
CA LEU A 253 6.91 7.05 -12.77
C LEU A 253 7.37 7.60 -14.12
N HIS A 254 7.85 8.84 -14.15
CA HIS A 254 8.60 9.40 -15.27
C HIS A 254 9.98 9.83 -14.75
N ARG A 255 11.07 9.33 -15.35
CA ARG A 255 12.45 9.57 -14.88
C ARG A 255 12.67 9.34 -13.36
N ARG A 256 12.02 8.30 -12.80
CA ARG A 256 12.02 7.92 -11.36
C ARG A 256 11.18 8.81 -10.42
N GLU A 257 10.45 9.78 -10.95
CA GLU A 257 9.54 10.61 -10.15
C GLU A 257 8.08 10.18 -10.35
N PRO A 258 7.26 10.13 -9.28
CA PRO A 258 5.86 9.78 -9.39
C PRO A 258 5.06 10.94 -9.97
N VAL A 259 4.36 10.68 -11.07
CA VAL A 259 3.62 11.68 -11.84
C VAL A 259 2.12 11.40 -11.93
N PHE A 260 1.71 10.16 -11.63
CA PHE A 260 0.32 9.77 -11.56
C PHE A 260 0.13 8.59 -10.61
N LEU A 261 -1.02 8.54 -9.91
CA LEU A 261 -1.37 7.52 -8.94
C LEU A 261 -2.72 6.89 -9.27
N LEU A 262 -2.88 5.58 -9.02
CA LEU A 262 -4.17 4.93 -9.14
C LEU A 262 -4.36 3.87 -8.06
N THR A 263 -5.50 3.89 -7.36
CA THR A 263 -5.94 2.81 -6.48
C THR A 263 -7.17 2.12 -7.05
N VAL A 264 -7.34 0.85 -6.70
CA VAL A 264 -8.44 0.03 -7.16
C VAL A 264 -9.10 -0.63 -5.95
N LYS A 265 -10.43 -0.67 -5.93
CA LYS A 265 -11.28 -1.45 -5.02
C LYS A 265 -12.27 -2.29 -5.82
N SER A 266 -12.92 -3.25 -5.16
CA SER A 266 -13.99 -4.04 -5.77
C SER A 266 -15.16 -3.15 -6.22
N ARG A 267 -15.99 -3.67 -7.13
CA ARG A 267 -17.18 -2.95 -7.59
C ARG A 267 -18.23 -2.78 -6.49
N GLU A 268 -18.33 -3.75 -5.58
CA GLU A 268 -19.25 -3.71 -4.44
C GLU A 268 -19.00 -2.53 -3.50
N ALA A 269 -17.75 -2.04 -3.43
CA ALA A 269 -17.40 -0.86 -2.66
C ALA A 269 -18.17 0.39 -3.14
N LEU A 270 -18.63 0.43 -4.40
CA LEU A 270 -19.42 1.54 -4.92
C LEU A 270 -20.79 1.67 -4.24
N ASP A 271 -21.40 0.56 -3.84
CA ASP A 271 -22.73 0.55 -3.21
C ASP A 271 -22.65 0.61 -1.68
N ASN A 272 -21.43 0.56 -1.11
CA ASN A 272 -21.19 0.64 0.33
C ASN A 272 -20.62 2.00 0.73
N ASP A 273 -21.39 2.77 1.48
CA ASP A 273 -21.05 4.11 1.97
C ASP A 273 -19.71 4.17 2.72
N SER A 274 -19.48 3.23 3.63
CA SER A 274 -18.22 3.13 4.39
C SER A 274 -17.04 2.82 3.47
N ALA A 275 -17.23 1.94 2.48
CA ALA A 275 -16.15 1.58 1.56
C ALA A 275 -15.76 2.74 0.63
N ARG A 276 -16.71 3.61 0.27
CA ARG A 276 -16.43 4.85 -0.48
C ARG A 276 -15.69 5.88 0.37
N GLU A 277 -16.09 6.05 1.63
CA GLU A 277 -15.34 6.90 2.58
C GLU A 277 -13.90 6.40 2.73
N ASP A 278 -13.72 5.09 2.93
CA ASP A 278 -12.42 4.44 3.03
C ASP A 278 -11.58 4.62 1.75
N ALA A 279 -12.19 4.59 0.57
CA ALA A 279 -11.51 4.81 -0.70
C ALA A 279 -11.03 6.26 -0.88
N ASP A 280 -11.82 7.26 -0.48
CA ASP A 280 -11.41 8.68 -0.45
C ASP A 280 -10.26 8.91 0.53
N ASP A 281 -10.39 8.38 1.74
CA ASP A 281 -9.37 8.44 2.78
C ASP A 281 -8.04 7.83 2.34
N ALA A 282 -8.11 6.63 1.74
CA ALA A 282 -6.97 5.92 1.19
C ALA A 282 -6.27 6.79 0.16
N MET A 283 -7.01 7.31 -0.81
CA MET A 283 -6.45 8.12 -1.89
C MET A 283 -5.79 9.39 -1.34
N ARG A 284 -6.44 10.12 -0.44
CA ARG A 284 -5.85 11.32 0.18
C ARG A 284 -4.62 10.99 1.02
N ALA A 285 -4.59 9.86 1.72
CA ALA A 285 -3.41 9.42 2.45
C ALA A 285 -2.23 9.15 1.52
N ILE A 286 -2.47 8.50 0.38
CA ILE A 286 -1.46 8.21 -0.65
C ILE A 286 -0.97 9.52 -1.27
N ILE A 287 -1.86 10.42 -1.69
CA ILE A 287 -1.46 11.73 -2.22
C ILE A 287 -0.56 12.48 -1.22
N ARG A 288 -0.90 12.47 0.07
CA ARG A 288 -0.06 13.09 1.11
C ARG A 288 1.31 12.43 1.25
N GLU A 289 1.45 11.15 0.92
CA GLU A 289 2.75 10.45 0.89
C GLU A 289 3.60 10.91 -0.31
N TYR A 290 2.97 11.26 -1.42
CA TYR A 290 3.64 11.74 -2.64
C TYR A 290 3.63 13.27 -2.81
N ARG A 291 3.22 14.04 -1.81
CA ARG A 291 3.08 15.50 -1.90
C ARG A 291 4.41 16.26 -2.04
N ASP A 292 5.53 15.62 -1.73
CA ASP A 292 6.85 16.25 -1.75
C ASP A 292 7.54 16.12 -3.11
N VAL A 293 6.83 15.67 -4.14
CA VAL A 293 7.25 15.77 -5.55
C VAL A 293 7.38 17.25 -5.91
N ARG A 294 8.58 17.68 -6.30
CA ARG A 294 8.88 19.09 -6.54
C ARG A 294 8.78 19.51 -8.00
N SER A 295 8.77 18.54 -8.91
CA SER A 295 9.00 18.82 -10.33
C SER A 295 7.72 19.14 -11.09
N ILE A 296 6.56 18.61 -10.68
CA ILE A 296 5.28 18.83 -11.38
C ILE A 296 4.36 19.82 -10.64
N PRO A 297 3.60 20.67 -11.37
CA PRO A 297 2.68 21.63 -10.77
C PRO A 297 1.45 20.94 -10.16
N PHE A 298 1.04 19.80 -10.71
CA PHE A 298 -0.08 19.00 -10.22
C PHE A 298 0.26 17.52 -10.19
N LEU A 299 -0.24 16.81 -9.18
CA LEU A 299 -0.22 15.35 -9.13
C LEU A 299 -1.65 14.84 -9.34
N HIS A 300 -1.90 14.20 -10.48
CA HIS A 300 -3.18 13.54 -10.75
C HIS A 300 -3.21 12.17 -10.07
N ALA A 301 -4.39 11.80 -9.57
CA ALA A 301 -4.63 10.50 -9.01
C ALA A 301 -6.04 10.01 -9.32
N ILE A 302 -6.25 8.69 -9.37
CA ILE A 302 -7.55 8.08 -9.66
C ILE A 302 -7.89 7.02 -8.63
N SER A 303 -9.06 7.13 -7.99
CA SER A 303 -9.62 6.07 -7.16
C SER A 303 -10.67 5.33 -7.97
N ALA A 304 -10.43 4.05 -8.26
CA ALA A 304 -11.35 3.19 -8.99
C ALA A 304 -12.10 2.22 -8.06
N LEU A 305 -13.41 2.06 -8.27
CA LEU A 305 -14.27 1.04 -7.66
C LEU A 305 -14.84 0.18 -8.81
N GLY A 306 -14.22 -0.96 -9.05
CA GLY A 306 -14.44 -1.73 -10.29
C GLY A 306 -14.02 -0.93 -11.52
N THR A 307 -14.93 -0.70 -12.48
CA THR A 307 -14.69 0.12 -13.69
C THR A 307 -15.01 1.59 -13.51
N ARG A 308 -15.61 1.99 -12.38
CA ARG A 308 -15.98 3.38 -12.13
C ARG A 308 -14.91 4.10 -11.35
N PHE A 309 -14.69 5.37 -11.63
CA PHE A 309 -13.56 6.09 -11.05
C PHE A 309 -13.87 7.53 -10.67
N CYS A 310 -13.14 8.00 -9.65
CA CYS A 310 -13.09 9.37 -9.18
C CYS A 310 -11.69 9.92 -9.43
N GLU A 311 -11.62 11.11 -10.02
CA GLU A 311 -10.35 11.83 -10.23
C GLU A 311 -10.04 12.72 -9.03
N TYR A 312 -8.78 12.66 -8.61
CA TYR A 312 -8.19 13.53 -7.62
C TYR A 312 -7.07 14.35 -8.27
N ARG A 313 -6.92 15.58 -7.80
CA ARG A 313 -5.83 16.47 -8.22
C ARG A 313 -5.24 17.14 -7.00
N PHE A 314 -3.93 16.98 -6.82
CA PHE A 314 -3.16 17.71 -5.82
C PHE A 314 -2.40 18.84 -6.49
N ASP A 315 -2.63 20.06 -6.01
CA ASP A 315 -1.91 21.26 -6.45
C ASP A 315 -0.69 21.49 -5.54
N THR A 316 0.50 21.46 -6.14
CA THR A 316 1.76 21.57 -5.42
C THR A 316 1.95 22.96 -4.80
N ALA A 317 1.42 24.02 -5.45
CA ALA A 317 1.55 25.40 -5.00
C ALA A 317 0.59 25.69 -3.83
N SER A 318 -0.70 25.37 -4.00
CA SER A 318 -1.71 25.62 -2.96
C SER A 318 -1.76 24.54 -1.88
N ARG A 319 -1.13 23.39 -2.12
CA ARG A 319 -1.17 22.19 -1.25
C ARG A 319 -2.60 21.67 -1.02
N ARG A 320 -3.53 21.95 -1.92
CA ARG A 320 -4.94 21.51 -1.84
C ARG A 320 -5.16 20.25 -2.68
N ILE A 321 -6.06 19.38 -2.21
CA ILE A 321 -6.54 18.20 -2.94
C ILE A 321 -7.97 18.47 -3.38
N SER A 322 -8.25 18.31 -4.67
CA SER A 322 -9.60 18.28 -5.26
C SER A 322 -9.98 16.82 -5.56
N PRO A 323 -11.25 16.40 -5.37
CA PRO A 323 -12.33 17.15 -4.72
C PRO A 323 -12.01 17.48 -3.25
N GLU A 324 -12.68 18.47 -2.65
CA GLU A 324 -12.47 18.81 -1.24
C GLU A 324 -12.85 17.63 -0.33
N ALA A 325 -12.13 17.48 0.79
CA ALA A 325 -12.40 16.41 1.74
C ALA A 325 -13.76 16.62 2.40
N ILE A 326 -14.49 15.53 2.63
CA ILE A 326 -15.79 15.61 3.27
C ILE A 326 -15.57 15.99 4.74
N PRO A 327 -16.23 17.04 5.24
CA PRO A 327 -16.11 17.43 6.63
C PRO A 327 -16.57 16.28 7.55
N ARG A 328 -15.72 15.91 8.50
CA ARG A 328 -16.10 15.02 9.61
C ARG A 328 -16.57 15.86 10.77
N GLU A 329 -17.86 15.98 10.91
CA GLU A 329 -18.47 16.59 12.08
C GLU A 329 -18.63 15.53 13.17
N LEU A 330 -18.09 15.78 14.36
CA LEU A 330 -18.10 14.82 15.48
C LEU A 330 -19.51 14.44 15.96
N ASN A 331 -20.53 15.23 15.60
CA ASN A 331 -21.88 15.12 16.14
C ASN A 331 -22.94 14.80 15.07
N THR A 332 -22.57 14.63 13.80
CA THR A 332 -23.49 14.23 12.74
C THR A 332 -23.03 12.90 12.14
N PRO A 333 -23.97 12.07 11.63
CA PRO A 333 -23.59 10.86 10.89
C PRO A 333 -22.61 11.27 9.78
N ASN A 334 -21.46 10.59 9.69
CA ASN A 334 -20.47 10.86 8.66
C ASN A 334 -21.17 10.90 7.29
N VAL A 335 -21.09 12.03 6.62
CA VAL A 335 -21.56 12.14 5.25
C VAL A 335 -20.62 11.28 4.41
N ALA A 336 -21.11 10.15 3.91
CA ALA A 336 -20.33 9.27 3.08
C ALA A 336 -19.93 9.96 1.77
N ALA A 337 -18.83 9.51 1.17
CA ALA A 337 -18.41 10.04 -0.11
C ALA A 337 -19.51 9.87 -1.17
N PRO A 338 -19.94 10.97 -1.84
CA PRO A 338 -21.03 10.90 -2.80
C PRO A 338 -20.73 9.87 -3.88
N LYS A 339 -21.69 8.99 -4.17
CA LYS A 339 -21.55 8.01 -5.27
C LYS A 339 -21.30 8.69 -6.61
N THR A 340 -21.74 9.94 -6.77
CA THR A 340 -21.51 10.79 -7.95
C THR A 340 -20.04 11.12 -8.19
N TRP A 341 -19.17 11.00 -7.18
CA TRP A 341 -17.73 11.15 -7.39
C TRP A 341 -17.13 10.03 -8.26
N TRP A 342 -17.74 8.84 -8.25
CA TRP A 342 -17.41 7.70 -9.12
C TRP A 342 -18.46 7.52 -10.23
N GLU A 343 -18.92 8.61 -10.84
CA GLU A 343 -19.90 8.55 -11.94
C GLU A 343 -19.28 8.12 -13.27
N LEU A 344 -17.99 8.38 -13.47
CA LEU A 344 -17.29 8.07 -14.71
C LEU A 344 -16.95 6.58 -14.76
N ASP A 345 -17.28 5.95 -15.88
CA ASP A 345 -16.94 4.55 -16.14
C ASP A 345 -15.86 4.48 -17.23
N VAL A 346 -14.82 3.67 -17.02
CA VAL A 346 -13.68 3.49 -17.94
C VAL A 346 -14.14 3.21 -19.37
N PHE A 347 -15.25 2.49 -19.57
CA PHE A 347 -15.77 2.11 -20.89
C PHE A 347 -16.87 3.04 -21.41
N SER A 348 -17.33 4.00 -20.60
CA SER A 348 -18.19 5.05 -21.12
C SER A 348 -17.37 6.01 -22.01
N PRO A 349 -17.92 6.54 -23.12
CA PRO A 349 -17.20 7.50 -23.95
C PRO A 349 -16.65 8.70 -23.16
N ARG A 350 -17.40 9.17 -22.16
CA ARG A 350 -17.00 10.28 -21.28
C ARG A 350 -15.85 9.89 -20.34
N GLY A 351 -15.90 8.70 -19.73
CA GLY A 351 -14.86 8.24 -18.82
C GLY A 351 -13.57 7.87 -19.55
N GLU A 352 -13.68 7.23 -20.73
CA GLU A 352 -12.54 6.98 -21.61
C GLU A 352 -11.85 8.28 -22.01
N GLN A 353 -12.61 9.24 -22.55
CA GLN A 353 -12.04 10.53 -22.94
C GLN A 353 -11.38 11.22 -21.75
N ARG A 354 -12.02 11.20 -20.58
CA ARG A 354 -11.44 11.83 -19.39
C ARG A 354 -10.12 11.19 -18.96
N LEU A 355 -10.00 9.86 -19.01
CA LEU A 355 -8.73 9.18 -18.72
C LEU A 355 -7.62 9.55 -19.70
N ARG A 356 -7.95 9.67 -20.99
CA ARG A 356 -7.01 10.11 -22.02
C ARG A 356 -6.59 11.57 -21.83
N ASP A 357 -7.51 12.44 -21.46
CA ASP A 357 -7.23 13.84 -21.15
C ASP A 357 -6.26 13.94 -19.96
N VAL A 358 -6.54 13.22 -18.86
CA VAL A 358 -5.66 13.19 -17.68
C VAL A 358 -4.27 12.66 -18.04
N ALA A 359 -4.17 11.58 -18.83
CA ALA A 359 -2.89 11.07 -19.29
C ALA A 359 -2.13 12.08 -20.16
N THR A 360 -2.85 12.79 -21.03
CA THR A 360 -2.29 13.86 -21.89
C THR A 360 -1.78 15.03 -21.05
N GLU A 361 -2.55 15.48 -20.07
CA GLU A 361 -2.16 16.52 -19.10
C GLU A 361 -0.88 16.11 -18.34
N VAL A 362 -0.81 14.87 -17.83
CA VAL A 362 0.38 14.33 -17.15
C VAL A 362 1.60 14.30 -18.08
N LYS A 363 1.43 13.82 -19.32
CA LYS A 363 2.52 13.80 -20.31
C LYS A 363 3.03 15.20 -20.65
N ALA A 364 2.12 16.16 -20.82
CA ALA A 364 2.48 17.55 -21.09
C ALA A 364 3.26 18.18 -19.92
N MET A 365 2.87 17.90 -18.67
CA MET A 365 3.64 18.33 -17.49
C MET A 365 5.03 17.70 -17.45
N CYS A 366 5.15 16.41 -17.79
CA CYS A 366 6.44 15.71 -17.78
C CYS A 366 7.39 16.20 -18.88
N ALA A 367 6.86 16.61 -20.04
CA ALA A 367 7.65 17.16 -21.14
C ALA A 367 8.26 18.53 -20.82
N ALA A 368 7.72 19.24 -19.82
CA ALA A 368 8.25 20.51 -19.33
C ALA A 368 9.36 20.34 -18.26
N LEU A 369 9.71 19.10 -17.87
CA LEU A 369 10.77 18.75 -16.92
C LEU A 369 12.09 18.43 -17.61
#